data_AF-A0A359HJA0-F1
#
_entry.id   AF-A0A359HJA0-F1
#
_cell.length_a   1.000
_cell.length_b   1.000
_cell.length_c   1.000
_cell.angle_alpha   90.00
_cell.angle_beta   90.00
_cell.angle_gamma   90.00
#
_symmetry.space_group_name_H-M   'P 1'
#
loop_
_entity.id
_entity.type
_entity.pdbx_description
1 polymer ?
#
loop_
_entity_poly.entity_id
_entity_poly.type
_entity_poly.pdbx_seq_one_letter_code
_entity_poly.pdbx_strand_id
1 'polypeptide(L)' 'MNKIPVILDTDIGTDIDDTWALAMLLNCQELAPKLVVTVAGDTVYRTHLSAKFL' A
#
# COMPACT_ATOMS: atom_id res chain seq x y z
N MET A 1 16.79 -7.14 13.98
CA MET A 1 17.01 -5.80 13.37
C MET A 1 15.77 -4.96 13.62
N ASN A 2 15.89 -3.66 13.87
CA ASN A 2 14.71 -2.79 13.98
C ASN A 2 14.15 -2.55 12.58
N LYS A 3 12.86 -2.79 12.38
CA LYS A 3 12.17 -2.54 11.12
C LYS A 3 12.13 -1.04 10.81
N ILE A 4 12.27 -0.67 9.53
CA ILE A 4 12.19 0.72 9.07
C ILE A 4 10.71 1.13 8.96
N PRO A 5 10.26 2.18 9.66
CA PRO A 5 8.88 2.65 9.54
C PRO A 5 8.63 3.28 8.16
N VAL A 6 7.51 2.94 7.53
CA VAL A 6 7.15 3.41 6.17
C VAL A 6 5.72 3.93 6.12
N ILE A 7 5.51 5.02 5.39
CA ILE A 7 4.20 5.48 4.90
C ILE A 7 4.20 5.25 3.39
N LEU A 8 3.18 4.56 2.88
CA LEU A 8 2.99 4.33 1.44
C LEU A 8 1.91 5.28 0.92
N ASP A 9 2.25 6.05 -0.11
CA ASP A 9 1.30 6.79 -0.96
C ASP A 9 1.33 6.13 -2.34
N THR A 10 0.17 5.71 -2.84
CA THR A 10 0.07 4.83 -4.02
C THR A 10 -1.16 5.17 -4.86
N ASP A 11 -1.05 4.95 -6.17
CA ASP A 11 -2.17 4.96 -7.09
C ASP A 11 -2.64 3.54 -7.46
N ILE A 12 -2.65 2.65 -6.46
CA ILE A 12 -3.24 1.32 -6.55
C ILE A 12 -4.61 1.34 -7.23
N GLY A 13 -4.76 0.50 -8.25
CA GLY A 13 -5.96 0.42 -9.08
C GLY A 13 -5.92 1.23 -10.37
N THR A 14 -4.85 1.99 -10.66
CA THR A 14 -4.57 2.54 -12.00
C THR A 14 -4.10 1.42 -12.93
N ASP A 15 -3.08 0.68 -12.49
CA ASP A 15 -2.56 -0.54 -13.08
C ASP A 15 -2.14 -1.53 -11.97
N ILE A 16 -1.32 -2.53 -12.30
CA ILE A 16 -1.17 -3.73 -11.47
C ILE A 16 0.00 -3.68 -10.48
N ASP A 17 1.04 -2.90 -10.76
CA ASP A 17 2.31 -2.98 -10.03
C ASP A 17 2.19 -2.48 -8.58
N ASP A 18 1.41 -1.44 -8.32
CA ASP A 18 1.07 -0.99 -6.97
C ASP A 18 0.44 -2.08 -6.09
N THR A 19 -0.37 -2.95 -6.71
CA THR A 19 -1.01 -4.07 -5.99
C THR A 19 0.05 -5.06 -5.51
N TRP A 20 1.05 -5.34 -6.35
CA TRP A 20 2.19 -6.17 -5.97
C TRP A 20 3.09 -5.46 -4.95
N ALA A 21 3.31 -4.15 -5.11
CA ALA A 21 4.11 -3.36 -4.18
C ALA A 21 3.51 -3.38 -2.76
N LEU A 22 2.19 -3.19 -2.63
CA LEU A 22 1.50 -3.28 -1.33
C LEU A 22 1.60 -4.70 -0.73
N ALA A 23 1.37 -5.74 -1.53
CA ALA A 23 1.49 -7.12 -1.06
C ALA A 23 2.91 -7.46 -0.59
N MET A 24 3.93 -7.03 -1.34
CA MET A 24 5.34 -7.22 -0.97
C MET A 24 5.72 -6.41 0.27
N LEU A 25 5.29 -5.15 0.37
CA LEU A 25 5.54 -4.29 1.52
C LEU A 25 5.00 -4.91 2.82
N LEU A 26 3.79 -5.48 2.80
CA LEU A 26 3.16 -6.11 3.97
C LEU A 26 3.89 -7.39 4.41
N ASN A 27 4.60 -8.07 3.50
CA ASN A 27 5.35 -9.30 3.77
C ASN A 27 6.85 -9.06 4.01
N CYS A 28 7.34 -7.83 3.87
CA CYS A 28 8.75 -7.50 4.04
C CYS A 28 9.17 -7.52 5.52
N GLN A 29 10.27 -8.22 5.83
CA GLN A 29 10.75 -8.35 7.21
C GLN A 29 11.51 -7.10 7.66
N GLU A 30 12.09 -6.35 6.73
CA GLU A 30 12.87 -5.15 6.96
C GLU A 30 12.00 -3.90 7.18
N LEU A 31 10.77 -3.88 6.66
CA LEU A 31 9.88 -2.72 6.67
C LEU A 31 8.70 -2.90 7.63
N ALA A 32 8.27 -1.78 8.23
CA ALA A 32 7.12 -1.68 9.11
C ALA A 32 6.15 -0.60 8.59
N PRO A 33 5.14 -0.98 7.80
CA PRO A 33 4.11 -0.06 7.34
C PRO A 33 3.36 0.57 8.52
N LYS A 34 3.17 1.89 8.47
CA LYS A 34 2.47 2.66 9.51
C LYS A 34 1.19 3.29 9.00
N LEU A 35 1.13 3.58 7.71
CA LEU A 35 -0.01 4.20 7.04
C LEU A 35 0.06 3.89 5.55
N VAL A 36 -1.10 3.62 4.94
CA VAL A 36 -1.28 3.57 3.49
C VAL A 36 -2.30 4.65 3.13
N VAL A 37 -1.94 5.52 2.20
CA VAL A 37 -2.82 6.52 1.60
C VAL A 37 -2.89 6.31 0.10
N THR A 38 -3.98 6.76 -0.51
CA THR A 38 -4.18 6.67 -1.96
C THR A 38 -4.25 8.05 -2.57
N VAL A 39 -3.71 8.21 -3.77
CA VAL A 39 -3.81 9.47 -4.52
C VAL A 39 -5.26 9.82 -4.89
N ALA A 40 -5.45 11.02 -5.46
CA ALA A 40 -6.74 11.50 -5.96
C ALA A 40 -7.32 10.65 -7.13
N GLY A 41 -8.58 10.91 -7.49
CA GLY A 41 -9.33 10.14 -8.50
C GLY A 41 -10.48 9.37 -7.87
N ASP A 42 -10.67 8.11 -8.24
CA ASP A 42 -11.68 7.23 -7.61
C ASP A 42 -11.21 6.73 -6.23
N THR A 43 -11.20 7.65 -5.27
CA THR A 43 -10.75 7.39 -3.89
C THR A 43 -11.51 6.24 -3.22
N VAL A 44 -12.80 6.06 -3.53
CA VAL A 44 -13.62 4.97 -2.98
C VAL A 44 -13.12 3.62 -3.49
N TYR A 45 -12.95 3.48 -4.81
CA TYR A 45 -12.42 2.26 -5.40
C TYR A 45 -11.01 1.93 -4.88
N ARG A 46 -10.10 2.91 -4.91
CA ARG A 46 -8.71 2.73 -4.46
C ARG A 46 -8.65 2.33 -2.98
N THR A 47 -9.44 2.99 -2.13
CA THR A 47 -9.50 2.67 -0.70
C THR A 47 -10.05 1.25 -0.46
N HIS A 48 -11.11 0.86 -1.17
CA HIS A 48 -11.64 -0.49 -1.09
C HIS A 48 -10.64 -1.55 -1.57
N LEU A 49 -9.85 -1.24 -2.61
CA LEU A 49 -8.83 -2.15 -3.12
C LEU A 49 -7.69 -2.31 -2.12
N SER A 50 -7.14 -1.23 -1.58
CA SER A 50 -6.14 -1.25 -0.51
C SER A 50 -6.62 -2.06 0.71
N ALA A 51 -7.86 -1.83 1.14
CA ALA A 51 -8.44 -2.51 2.31
C ALA A 51 -8.65 -4.02 2.14
N LYS A 52 -8.51 -4.58 0.93
CA LYS A 52 -8.52 -6.04 0.73
C LYS A 52 -7.20 -6.71 1.12
N PHE A 53 -6.11 -5.94 1.19
CA PHE A 53 -4.77 -6.44 1.55
C PHE A 53 -4.41 -6.21 3.01
N LEU A 54 -5.02 -5.20 3.64
CA LEU A 54 -4.81 -4.80 5.04
C LEU A 54 -5.70 -5.60 6.00
#